data_AF-A0A969EM32-F1
#
_entry.id   AF-A0A969EM32-F1
#
_cell.length_a   1.000
_cell.length_b   1.000
_cell.length_c   1.000
_cell.angle_alpha   90.00
_cell.angle_beta   90.00
_cell.angle_gamma   90.00
#
_symmetry.space_group_name_H-M   'P 1'
#
loop_
_entity.id
_entity.type
_entity.pdbx_description
1 polymer ?
#
loop_
_entity_poly.entity_id
_entity_poly.type
_entity_poly.pdbx_seq_one_letter_code
_entity_poly.pdbx_strand_id
1 'polypeptide(L)'
;MAKILDQCPVCQSRMEITQLSCTSCETVVVGRFEPNRFSKLPQESIAFLEAFVRNRGNVKEMERDLGISYWVIRRKIDELIAELGLEAKPDNETRLTRREILERLKNGEITADEAGNVYIGGRAFSGLAGRDLQTINGQAIGAYTQSDP
;
A
#
# COMPACT_ATOMS: atom_id res chain seq x y z
N MET A 1 -15.16 -11.75 20.75
CA MET A 1 -14.02 -12.65 20.47
C MET A 1 -12.85 -12.16 21.31
N ALA A 2 -12.20 -13.01 22.11
CA ALA A 2 -11.03 -12.58 22.90
C ALA A 2 -9.81 -12.47 21.98
N LYS A 3 -9.04 -11.38 22.10
CA LYS A 3 -7.77 -11.20 21.37
C LYS A 3 -6.76 -12.24 21.87
N ILE A 4 -5.99 -12.83 20.95
CA ILE A 4 -4.85 -13.69 21.29
C ILE A 4 -3.84 -12.86 22.08
N LEU A 5 -3.30 -13.41 23.16
CA LEU A 5 -2.22 -12.78 23.91
C LEU A 5 -0.94 -12.82 23.09
N ASP A 6 -0.54 -11.67 22.56
CA ASP A 6 0.71 -11.47 21.83
C ASP A 6 1.86 -10.98 22.74
N GLN A 7 1.54 -10.62 23.99
CA GLN A 7 2.47 -10.19 25.03
C GLN A 7 2.23 -10.94 26.35
N CYS A 8 3.32 -11.24 27.06
CA CYS A 8 3.29 -11.88 28.36
C CYS A 8 2.71 -10.92 29.43
N PRO A 9 1.67 -11.31 30.19
CA PRO A 9 1.06 -10.43 31.20
C PRO A 9 1.99 -10.13 32.40
N VAL A 10 3.10 -10.86 32.53
CA VAL A 10 4.06 -10.68 33.63
C VAL A 10 5.21 -9.76 33.24
N CYS A 11 5.83 -9.99 32.07
CA CYS A 11 7.05 -9.28 31.65
C CYS A 11 6.91 -8.51 30.34
N GLN A 12 5.72 -8.50 29.73
CA GLN A 12 5.41 -7.83 28.45
C GLN A 12 6.25 -8.30 27.26
N SER A 13 7.02 -9.39 27.42
CA SER A 13 7.78 -10.00 26.33
C SER A 13 6.85 -10.65 25.31
N ARG A 14 7.29 -10.74 24.06
CA ARG A 14 6.53 -11.35 22.96
C ARG A 14 6.21 -12.82 23.27
N MET A 15 4.96 -13.23 23.02
CA MET A 15 4.54 -14.63 23.12
C MET A 15 4.50 -15.31 21.74
N GLU A 16 4.75 -16.62 21.74
CA GLU A 16 4.60 -17.50 20.58
C GLU A 16 3.47 -18.49 20.83
N ILE A 17 2.74 -18.86 19.78
CA ILE A 17 1.74 -19.93 19.84
C ILE A 17 2.50 -21.26 19.67
N THR A 18 2.33 -22.21 20.60
CA THR A 18 3.07 -23.49 20.58
C THR A 18 2.23 -24.69 20.14
N GLN A 19 0.90 -24.56 20.18
CA GLN A 19 -0.02 -25.67 19.96
C GLN A 19 -1.34 -25.17 19.37
N LEU A 20 -1.84 -25.88 18.35
CA LEU A 20 -3.17 -25.71 17.79
C LEU A 20 -3.94 -27.04 17.91
N SER A 21 -5.22 -26.97 18.29
CA SER A 21 -6.08 -28.15 18.41
C SER A 21 -7.28 -28.00 17.47
N CYS A 22 -7.51 -29.01 16.64
CA CYS A 22 -8.68 -29.07 15.77
C CYS A 22 -9.94 -29.40 16.58
N THR A 23 -10.98 -28.57 16.47
CA THR A 23 -12.25 -28.78 17.19
C THR A 23 -13.15 -29.86 16.59
N SER A 24 -12.81 -30.38 15.40
CA SER A 24 -13.62 -31.39 14.71
C SER A 24 -13.06 -32.81 14.79
N CYS A 25 -11.73 -32.97 14.84
CA CYS A 25 -11.09 -34.29 14.80
C CYS A 25 -9.97 -34.44 15.83
N GLU A 26 -9.87 -33.50 16.77
CA GLU A 26 -8.91 -33.52 17.89
C GLU A 26 -7.43 -33.57 17.50
N THR A 27 -7.11 -33.38 16.21
CA THR A 27 -5.73 -33.30 15.74
C THR A 27 -5.01 -32.15 16.43
N VAL A 28 -3.85 -32.47 17.01
CA VAL A 28 -2.97 -31.50 17.66
C VAL A 28 -1.76 -31.23 16.76
N VAL A 29 -1.54 -29.96 16.45
CA VAL A 29 -0.36 -29.49 15.73
C VAL A 29 0.54 -28.76 16.72
N VAL A 30 1.76 -29.28 16.94
CA VAL A 30 2.76 -28.68 17.82
C VAL A 30 3.86 -28.04 16.96
N GLY A 31 4.21 -26.81 17.29
CA GLY A 31 5.21 -26.04 16.54
C GLY A 31 5.27 -24.61 17.08
N ARG A 32 6.25 -23.81 16.63
CA ARG A 32 6.31 -22.39 16.98
C ARG A 32 5.63 -21.59 15.89
N PHE A 33 4.51 -20.94 16.23
CA PHE A 33 3.75 -20.11 15.32
C PHE A 33 3.75 -18.66 15.82
N GLU A 34 3.89 -17.74 14.86
CA GLU A 34 3.73 -16.33 15.14
C GLU A 34 2.29 -15.88 14.88
N PRO A 35 1.69 -15.06 15.76
CA PRO A 35 0.44 -14.38 15.46
C PRO A 35 0.58 -13.54 14.19
N ASN A 36 -0.45 -13.54 13.34
CA ASN A 36 -0.45 -12.75 12.11
C ASN A 36 -0.46 -11.24 12.43
N ARG A 37 -0.22 -10.40 11.42
CA ARG A 37 -0.17 -8.94 11.60
C ARG A 37 -1.45 -8.33 12.16
N PHE A 38 -2.61 -8.89 11.84
CA PHE A 38 -3.91 -8.43 12.34
C PHE A 38 -4.08 -8.76 13.82
N SER A 39 -3.53 -9.88 14.28
CA SER A 39 -3.53 -10.25 15.71
C SER A 39 -2.73 -9.27 16.57
N LYS A 40 -1.82 -8.48 15.98
CA LYS A 40 -1.02 -7.48 16.69
C LYS A 40 -1.71 -6.12 16.80
N LEU A 41 -2.77 -5.89 16.02
CA LEU A 41 -3.48 -4.62 16.02
C LEU A 41 -4.10 -4.31 17.41
N PRO A 42 -4.13 -3.05 17.82
CA PRO A 42 -4.96 -2.59 18.93
C PRO A 42 -6.44 -2.91 18.68
N GLN A 43 -7.21 -3.11 19.75
CA GLN A 43 -8.65 -3.42 19.65
C GLN A 43 -9.41 -2.31 18.91
N GLU A 44 -9.00 -1.06 19.11
CA GLU A 44 -9.56 0.12 18.44
C GLU A 44 -9.32 0.09 16.92
N SER A 45 -8.11 -0.30 16.50
CA SER A 45 -7.74 -0.44 15.09
C SER A 45 -8.47 -1.60 14.42
N ILE A 46 -8.70 -2.71 15.13
CA ILE A 46 -9.54 -3.82 14.66
C ILE A 46 -10.98 -3.35 14.43
N ALA A 47 -11.56 -2.65 15.41
CA ALA A 47 -12.92 -2.11 15.28
C ALA A 47 -13.04 -1.12 14.11
N PHE A 48 -12.04 -0.27 13.91
CA PHE A 48 -11.99 0.63 12.76
C PHE A 48 -11.86 -0.12 11.43
N LEU A 49 -11.02 -1.15 11.35
CA LEU A 49 -10.88 -2.01 10.17
C LEU A 49 -12.20 -2.73 9.83
N GLU A 50 -12.92 -3.25 10.83
CA GLU A 50 -14.23 -3.86 10.63
C GLU A 50 -15.25 -2.86 10.07
N ALA A 51 -15.29 -1.63 10.61
CA ALA A 51 -16.14 -0.56 10.10
C ALA A 51 -15.77 -0.19 8.65
N PHE A 52 -14.47 -0.12 8.35
CA PHE A 52 -13.97 0.14 7.00
C PHE A 52 -14.44 -0.94 6.01
N VAL A 53 -14.28 -2.23 6.36
CA VAL A 53 -14.71 -3.36 5.52
C VAL A 53 -16.23 -3.41 5.38
N ARG A 54 -16.99 -3.17 6.45
CA ARG A 54 -18.47 -3.11 6.43
C ARG A 54 -18.97 -2.06 5.45
N ASN A 55 -18.34 -0.90 5.45
CA ASN A 55 -18.63 0.22 4.55
C ASN A 55 -17.92 0.08 3.19
N ARG A 56 -17.31 -1.07 2.88
CA ARG A 56 -16.60 -1.35 1.61
C ARG A 56 -15.55 -0.29 1.24
N GLY A 57 -14.92 0.32 2.25
CA GLY A 57 -13.96 1.40 2.10
C GLY A 57 -14.55 2.76 1.69
N ASN A 58 -15.87 2.92 1.71
CA ASN A 58 -16.52 4.18 1.39
C ASN A 58 -16.41 5.17 2.57
N VAL A 59 -15.46 6.09 2.47
CA VAL A 59 -15.19 7.08 3.53
C VAL A 59 -16.42 7.93 3.86
N LYS A 60 -17.26 8.28 2.88
CA LYS A 60 -18.48 9.07 3.13
C LYS A 60 -19.53 8.29 3.93
N GLU A 61 -19.61 6.99 3.72
CA GLU A 61 -20.48 6.13 4.55
C GLU A 61 -19.92 5.98 5.95
N MET A 62 -18.60 5.84 6.08
CA MET A 62 -17.94 5.82 7.39
C MET A 62 -18.12 7.13 8.17
N GLU A 63 -18.12 8.29 7.53
CA GLU A 63 -18.43 9.58 8.20
C GLU A 63 -19.81 9.55 8.85
N ARG A 64 -20.81 8.98 8.15
CA ARG A 64 -22.18 8.88 8.65
C ARG A 64 -22.32 7.82 9.74
N ASP A 65 -21.66 6.68 9.58
CA ASP A 65 -21.72 5.53 10.50
C ASP A 65 -20.98 5.81 11.82
N LEU A 66 -19.79 6.42 11.73
CA LEU A 66 -18.92 6.66 12.88
C LEU A 66 -19.08 8.08 13.48
N GLY A 67 -19.75 9.00 12.79
CA GLY A 67 -19.97 10.37 13.28
C GLY A 67 -18.69 11.21 13.39
N ILE A 68 -17.65 10.86 12.65
CA ILE A 68 -16.34 11.55 12.64
C ILE A 68 -16.07 12.16 11.26
N SER A 69 -15.25 13.21 11.22
CA SER A 69 -14.94 13.90 9.96
C SER A 69 -14.04 13.07 9.05
N TYR A 70 -14.15 13.33 7.75
CA TYR A 70 -13.32 12.76 6.69
C TYR A 70 -11.83 12.73 7.06
N TRP A 71 -11.33 13.83 7.61
CA TRP A 71 -9.92 13.99 7.94
C TRP A 71 -9.46 13.02 9.04
N VAL A 72 -10.32 12.80 10.04
CA VAL A 72 -10.06 11.83 11.11
C VAL A 72 -10.09 10.41 10.56
N ILE A 73 -11.04 10.08 9.68
CA ILE A 73 -11.10 8.75 9.04
C ILE A 73 -9.84 8.51 8.22
N ARG A 74 -9.42 9.50 7.42
CA ARG A 74 -8.23 9.38 6.60
C ARG A 74 -6.97 9.18 7.43
N ARG A 75 -6.80 9.96 8.49
CA ARG A 75 -5.72 9.76 9.47
C ARG A 75 -5.74 8.36 10.08
N LYS A 76 -6.91 7.84 10.45
CA LYS A 76 -7.05 6.48 11.00
C LYS A 76 -6.74 5.39 9.97
N ILE A 77 -7.04 5.61 8.69
CA ILE A 77 -6.62 4.70 7.61
C ILE A 77 -5.09 4.69 7.52
N ASP A 78 -4.45 5.85 7.54
CA ASP A 78 -2.99 5.95 7.48
C ASP A 78 -2.33 5.28 8.70
N GLU A 79 -2.85 5.52 9.91
CA GLU A 79 -2.41 4.84 11.15
C GLU A 79 -2.54 3.32 11.03
N LEU A 80 -3.68 2.81 10.51
CA LEU A 80 -3.91 1.38 10.30
C LEU A 80 -2.95 0.77 9.26
N ILE A 81 -2.62 1.50 8.19
CA ILE A 81 -1.64 1.08 7.19
C ILE A 81 -0.25 0.94 7.83
N ALA A 82 0.13 1.91 8.67
CA ALA A 82 1.39 1.90 9.42
C ALA A 82 1.46 0.71 10.40
N GLU A 83 0.42 0.49 11.21
CA GLU A 83 0.34 -0.62 12.16
C GLU A 83 0.41 -1.99 11.48
N LEU A 84 -0.17 -2.11 10.28
CA LEU A 84 -0.11 -3.33 9.46
C LEU A 84 1.23 -3.53 8.73
N GLY A 85 2.14 -2.54 8.80
CA GLY A 85 3.38 -2.52 8.04
C GLY A 85 3.14 -2.57 6.53
N LEU A 86 2.07 -1.93 6.08
CA LEU A 86 1.65 -1.88 4.67
C LEU A 86 2.01 -0.54 4.00
N GLU A 87 2.77 0.31 4.68
CA GLU A 87 3.28 1.52 4.06
C GLU A 87 3.98 1.15 2.76
N ALA A 88 3.60 1.82 1.68
CA ALA A 88 4.42 1.79 0.48
C ALA A 88 5.80 2.26 0.91
N LYS A 89 6.82 1.39 0.80
CA LYS A 89 8.19 1.88 0.82
C LYS A 89 8.20 3.08 -0.13
N PRO A 90 8.69 4.26 0.27
CA PRO A 90 8.97 5.28 -0.71
C PRO A 90 9.79 4.57 -1.77
N ASP A 91 9.33 4.63 -3.01
CA ASP A 91 10.04 4.11 -4.17
C ASP A 91 11.37 4.88 -4.28
N ASN A 92 12.30 4.54 -3.40
CA ASN A 92 13.66 5.04 -3.32
C ASN A 92 14.51 4.38 -4.41
N GLU A 93 13.96 3.43 -5.16
CA GLU A 93 14.63 2.88 -6.34
C GLU A 93 14.39 3.74 -7.59
N THR A 94 13.38 4.62 -7.61
CA THR A 94 13.06 5.39 -8.84
C THR A 94 12.88 6.90 -8.67
N ARG A 95 12.82 7.45 -7.44
CA ARG A 95 12.76 8.91 -7.24
C ARG A 95 14.14 9.53 -7.06
N LEU A 96 14.68 10.10 -8.12
CA LEU A 96 15.82 11.03 -8.03
C LEU A 96 15.47 12.15 -7.05
N THR A 97 16.39 12.43 -6.14
CA THR A 97 16.25 13.56 -5.21
C THR A 97 16.25 14.87 -5.98
N ARG A 98 15.63 15.92 -5.42
CA ARG A 98 15.66 17.28 -6.01
C ARG A 98 17.07 17.71 -6.40
N ARG A 99 18.06 17.33 -5.59
CA ARG A 99 19.47 17.69 -5.81
C ARG A 99 20.02 17.01 -7.06
N GLU A 100 19.77 15.72 -7.24
CA GLU A 100 20.19 14.96 -8.42
C GLU A 100 19.50 15.46 -9.68
N ILE A 101 18.20 15.77 -9.63
CA ILE A 101 17.48 16.35 -10.78
C ILE A 101 18.13 17.67 -11.22
N LEU A 102 18.47 18.55 -10.27
CA LEU A 102 19.11 19.83 -10.57
C LEU A 102 20.55 19.68 -11.05
N GLU A 103 21.32 18.70 -10.55
CA GLU A 103 22.65 18.41 -11.07
C GLU A 103 22.60 17.88 -12.51
N ARG A 104 21.68 16.94 -12.80
CA ARG A 104 21.51 16.41 -14.16
C ARG A 104 21.04 17.49 -15.14
N LEU A 105 20.18 18.40 -14.70
CA LEU A 105 19.78 19.58 -15.49
C LEU A 105 20.97 20.51 -15.74
N LYS A 106 21.78 20.77 -14.71
CA LYS A 106 22.99 21.61 -14.82
C LYS A 106 24.03 20.99 -15.76
N ASN A 107 24.16 19.67 -15.75
CA ASN A 107 25.08 18.91 -16.61
C ASN A 107 24.53 18.69 -18.03
N GLY A 108 23.27 19.07 -18.30
CA GLY A 108 22.63 18.88 -19.61
C GLY A 108 22.22 17.43 -19.91
N GLU A 109 22.18 16.57 -18.89
CA GLU A 109 21.77 15.17 -19.01
C GLU A 109 20.25 15.00 -19.11
N ILE A 110 19.50 16.00 -18.65
CA ILE A 110 18.05 16.10 -18.78
C ILE A 110 17.68 17.53 -19.15
N THR A 111 16.60 17.69 -19.90
CA THR A 111 16.00 18.98 -20.24
C THR A 111 15.11 19.51 -19.11
N ALA A 112 14.75 20.79 -19.17
CA ALA A 112 13.87 21.41 -18.17
C ALA A 112 12.47 20.76 -18.13
N ASP A 113 11.97 20.26 -19.27
CA ASP A 113 10.69 19.55 -19.36
C ASP A 113 10.78 18.17 -18.69
N GLU A 114 11.85 17.43 -18.98
CA GLU A 114 12.15 16.14 -18.34
C GLU A 114 12.35 16.29 -16.82
N ALA A 115 13.03 17.34 -16.38
CA ALA A 115 13.20 17.66 -14.97
C ALA A 115 11.85 17.95 -14.27
N GLY A 116 10.94 18.66 -14.94
CA GLY A 116 9.59 18.94 -14.45
C GLY A 116 8.77 17.64 -14.26
N ASN A 117 8.85 16.73 -15.23
CA ASN A 117 8.14 15.45 -15.19
C ASN A 117 8.66 14.52 -14.07
N VAL A 118 9.97 14.47 -13.85
CA VAL A 118 10.60 13.67 -12.78
C VAL A 118 10.33 14.27 -11.39
N TYR A 119 10.30 15.60 -11.26
CA TYR A 119 10.11 16.28 -9.96
C TYR A 119 8.67 16.21 -9.43
N ILE A 120 7.66 16.23 -10.31
CA ILE A 120 6.24 16.28 -9.92
C ILE A 120 5.68 14.90 -9.51
N GLY A 121 6.48 13.83 -9.58
CA GLY A 121 5.99 12.48 -9.27
C GLY A 121 4.97 11.98 -10.29
N GLY A 122 5.02 12.49 -11.51
CA GLY A 122 4.33 11.90 -12.65
C GLY A 122 4.93 10.52 -12.90
N ARG A 123 4.07 9.51 -12.99
CA ARG A 123 4.45 8.12 -13.30
C ARG A 123 5.47 8.14 -14.43
N ALA A 124 6.67 7.60 -14.18
CA ALA A 124 7.57 7.27 -15.27
C ALA A 124 6.80 6.35 -16.23
N PHE A 125 6.55 6.83 -17.44
CA PHE A 125 6.17 5.99 -18.55
C PHE A 125 7.43 5.16 -18.86
N SER A 126 7.61 4.06 -18.15
CA SER A 126 8.64 3.07 -18.44
C SER A 126 8.23 2.33 -19.70
N GLY A 127 8.62 2.89 -20.84
CA GLY A 127 8.46 2.24 -22.12
C GLY A 127 8.35 3.26 -23.22
N LEU A 128 9.48 3.60 -23.82
CA LEU A 128 9.71 3.60 -25.27
C LEU A 128 11.20 3.91 -25.50
N ALA A 129 12.05 2.99 -25.07
CA ALA A 129 13.29 2.78 -25.80
C ALA A 129 12.91 2.14 -27.14
N GLY A 130 13.18 2.85 -28.24
CA GLY A 130 13.15 2.30 -29.59
C GLY A 130 11.78 1.92 -30.15
N ARG A 131 11.05 2.91 -30.69
CA ARG A 131 10.21 2.66 -31.87
C ARG A 131 10.44 3.79 -32.87
N ASP A 132 11.07 3.44 -33.98
CA ASP A 132 11.01 4.24 -35.19
C ASP A 132 9.53 4.47 -35.53
N LEU A 133 9.06 5.70 -35.33
CA LEU A 133 7.79 6.13 -35.90
C LEU A 133 8.01 6.24 -37.41
N GLN A 134 7.53 5.26 -38.16
CA GLN A 134 7.24 5.49 -39.57
C GLN A 134 6.04 6.43 -39.65
N THR A 135 6.33 7.70 -39.87
CA THR A 135 5.37 8.70 -40.30
C THR A 135 5.04 8.47 -41.76
N ILE A 136 3.76 8.25 -42.08
CA ILE A 136 3.25 8.44 -43.44
C ILE A 136 2.34 9.67 -43.38
N ASN A 137 2.78 10.76 -44.02
CA ASN A 137 2.07 12.04 -44.12
C ASN A 137 1.60 12.67 -42.79
N GLY A 138 2.41 12.57 -41.73
CA GLY A 138 2.34 13.48 -40.59
C GLY A 138 1.11 13.38 -39.68
N GLN A 139 0.34 12.29 -39.70
CA GLN A 139 -0.73 12.04 -38.72
C GLN A 139 -0.51 10.74 -37.95
N ALA A 140 -0.63 10.81 -36.62
CA ALA A 140 -0.60 9.65 -35.73
C ALA A 140 -1.95 8.90 -35.83
N ILE A 141 -1.92 7.66 -36.31
CA ILE A 141 -3.09 6.77 -36.30
C ILE A 141 -3.17 6.06 -34.93
N GLY A 142 -4.27 6.29 -34.22
CA GLY A 142 -4.58 5.59 -32.97
C GLY A 142 -4.79 4.10 -33.20
N ALA A 143 -4.26 3.26 -32.33
CA ALA A 143 -4.49 1.82 -32.37
C ALA A 143 -5.94 1.53 -31.96
N TYR A 144 -6.77 1.12 -32.92
CA TYR A 144 -8.04 0.47 -32.66
C TYR A 144 -7.75 -0.95 -32.11
N THR A 145 -8.22 -1.25 -30.91
CA THR A 145 -8.27 -2.63 -30.40
C THR A 145 -9.41 -3.34 -31.10
N GLN A 146 -9.07 -4.21 -32.06
CA GLN A 146 -10.01 -5.14 -32.66
C GLN A 146 -10.36 -6.20 -31.61
N SER A 147 -11.63 -6.27 -31.26
CA SER A 147 -12.22 -7.39 -30.54
C SER A 147 -12.21 -8.65 -31.42
N ASP A 148 -12.25 -9.80 -30.73
CA ASP A 148 -12.74 -11.11 -31.20
C ASP A 148 -11.69 -12.07 -31.78
N PRO A 149 -11.87 -13.40 -31.63
CA PRO A 149 -13.13 -14.15 -31.43
C PRO A 149 -13.31 -14.92 -30.11
#